data_AF-A0A7J9AXC9-F1
#
_entry.id   AF-A0A7J9AXC9-F1
#
_cell.length_a   1.000
_cell.length_b   1.000
_cell.length_c   1.000
_cell.angle_alpha   90.00
_cell.angle_beta   90.00
_cell.angle_gamma   90.00
#
_symmetry.space_group_name_H-M   'P 1'
#
loop_
_entity.id
_entity.type
_entity.pdbx_description
1 polymer ?
#
loop_
_entity_poly.entity_id
_entity_poly.type
_entity_poly.pdbx_seq_one_letter_code
_entity_poly.pdbx_strand_id
1 'polypeptide(L)'
;KPGEIEGEFAEIGVERVEKELLTDFPVILPKGKLFKRPLDEPITLPSWLSEEEANYYVTVFQKTGYTGALNFYRNFNRNWELLKPWVGSKIKTPAKFIVGDKDLVYHMPGMKDYIHNGGFQADVPSLQQVVVMEGVAHFINMEKPDEINKYISDFFTQF
;
A
#
# COMPACT_ATOMS: atom_id res chain seq x y z
N LYS A 1 -13.35 -2.44 -15.43
CA LYS A 1 -14.63 -3.09 -15.05
C LYS A 1 -14.34 -4.40 -14.33
N PRO A 2 -15.28 -4.99 -13.56
CA PRO A 2 -15.08 -6.31 -12.98
C PRO A 2 -14.64 -7.34 -14.03
N GLY A 3 -13.60 -8.12 -13.73
CA GLY A 3 -13.06 -9.14 -14.61
C GLY A 3 -12.02 -8.66 -15.64
N GLU A 4 -11.91 -7.36 -15.92
CA GLU A 4 -10.94 -6.87 -16.91
C GLU A 4 -9.50 -7.04 -16.43
N ILE A 5 -9.18 -6.48 -15.27
CA ILE A 5 -7.83 -6.58 -14.69
C ILE A 5 -7.49 -8.01 -14.25
N GLU A 6 -8.47 -8.79 -13.78
CA GLU A 6 -8.26 -10.22 -13.50
C GLU A 6 -7.89 -10.99 -14.77
N GLY A 7 -8.50 -10.65 -15.92
CA GLY A 7 -8.13 -11.22 -17.22
C GLY A 7 -6.69 -10.88 -17.60
N GLU A 8 -6.29 -9.61 -17.47
CA GLU A 8 -4.91 -9.19 -17.74
C GLU A 8 -3.90 -9.86 -16.79
N PHE A 9 -4.23 -10.03 -15.51
CA PHE A 9 -3.40 -10.78 -14.56
C PHE A 9 -3.31 -12.26 -14.92
N ALA A 10 -4.39 -12.88 -15.41
CA ALA A 10 -4.38 -14.27 -15.85
C ALA A 10 -3.49 -14.47 -17.09
N GLU A 11 -3.48 -13.51 -18.03
CA GLU A 11 -2.60 -13.53 -19.20
C GLU A 11 -1.12 -13.37 -18.82
N ILE A 12 -0.80 -12.50 -17.84
CA ILE A 12 0.56 -12.27 -17.36
C ILE A 12 1.06 -13.44 -16.48
N GLY A 13 0.16 -14.07 -15.73
CA GLY A 13 0.47 -15.13 -14.78
C GLY A 13 0.70 -14.63 -13.36
N VAL A 14 0.15 -15.36 -12.38
CA VAL A 14 0.12 -14.97 -10.95
C VAL A 14 1.52 -14.73 -10.40
N GLU A 15 2.50 -15.57 -10.73
CA GLU A 15 3.87 -15.40 -10.23
C GLU A 15 4.45 -14.04 -10.63
N ARG A 16 4.30 -13.68 -11.91
CA ARG A 16 4.81 -12.41 -12.43
C ARG A 16 4.08 -11.23 -11.80
N VAL A 17 2.76 -11.30 -11.70
CA VAL A 17 1.93 -10.26 -11.07
C VAL A 17 2.36 -10.01 -9.63
N GLU A 18 2.48 -11.05 -8.80
CA GLU A 18 2.87 -10.90 -7.39
C GLU A 18 4.27 -10.32 -7.25
N LYS A 19 5.25 -10.84 -8.00
CA LYS A 19 6.63 -10.35 -7.93
C LYS A 19 6.75 -8.88 -8.36
N GLU A 20 5.98 -8.43 -9.34
CA GLU A 20 5.92 -7.00 -9.70
C GLU A 20 5.31 -6.16 -8.58
N LEU A 21 4.15 -6.57 -8.05
CA LEU A 21 3.45 -5.84 -6.99
C LEU A 21 4.29 -5.73 -5.72
N LEU A 22 5.02 -6.79 -5.34
CA LEU A 22 5.89 -6.81 -4.18
C LEU A 22 7.18 -5.99 -4.36
N THR A 23 7.60 -5.71 -5.60
CA THR A 23 8.88 -5.03 -5.87
C THR A 23 8.72 -3.55 -6.27
N ASP A 24 7.71 -3.21 -7.08
CA ASP A 24 7.42 -1.83 -7.52
C ASP A 24 5.90 -1.65 -7.58
N PHE A 25 5.27 -1.46 -6.42
CA PHE A 25 3.82 -1.30 -6.32
C PHE A 25 3.38 -0.05 -7.11
N PRO A 26 2.45 -0.17 -8.07
CA PRO A 26 2.00 0.96 -8.87
C PRO A 26 0.77 1.67 -8.25
N VAL A 27 0.70 3.00 -8.40
CA VAL A 27 -0.48 3.80 -7.99
C VAL A 27 -1.71 3.47 -8.83
N ILE A 28 -1.49 3.26 -10.13
CA ILE A 28 -2.53 3.04 -11.13
C ILE A 28 -2.04 1.91 -12.04
N LEU A 29 -2.98 1.06 -12.44
CA LEU A 29 -2.77 -0.05 -13.37
C LEU A 29 -3.55 0.24 -14.67
N PRO A 30 -2.97 0.98 -15.64
CA PRO A 30 -3.62 1.25 -16.91
C PRO A 30 -3.75 -0.04 -17.73
N LYS A 31 -4.91 -0.21 -18.37
CA LYS A 31 -5.16 -1.33 -19.28
C LYS A 31 -4.05 -1.45 -20.34
N GLY A 32 -3.50 -2.65 -20.48
CA GLY A 32 -2.42 -3.00 -21.41
C GLY A 32 -1.03 -2.50 -20.99
N LYS A 33 -0.90 -1.83 -19.83
CA LYS A 33 0.37 -1.27 -19.31
C LYS A 33 0.41 -1.38 -17.78
N LEU A 34 0.16 -2.57 -17.26
CA LEU A 34 0.06 -2.81 -15.82
C LEU A 34 1.38 -2.57 -15.09
N PHE A 35 2.49 -3.02 -15.67
CA PHE A 35 3.82 -2.91 -15.07
C PHE A 35 4.79 -2.18 -15.98
N LYS A 36 5.81 -1.54 -15.40
CA LYS A 36 6.83 -0.78 -16.15
C LYS A 36 7.82 -1.70 -16.85
N ARG A 37 8.14 -2.85 -16.25
CA ARG A 37 9.10 -3.81 -16.79
C ARG A 37 8.49 -4.59 -17.96
N PRO A 38 9.27 -4.84 -19.04
CA PRO A 38 8.91 -5.81 -20.06
C PRO A 38 8.64 -7.20 -19.45
N LEU A 39 7.66 -7.92 -19.99
CA LEU A 39 7.23 -9.22 -19.44
C LEU A 39 8.26 -10.35 -19.60
N ASP A 40 9.21 -10.20 -20.51
CA ASP A 40 10.32 -11.11 -20.76
C ASP A 40 11.57 -10.79 -19.91
N GLU A 41 11.61 -9.62 -19.25
CA GLU A 41 12.70 -9.25 -18.35
C GLU A 41 12.52 -9.94 -16.98
N PRO A 42 13.55 -10.60 -16.41
CA PRO A 42 13.45 -11.23 -15.10
C PRO A 42 13.29 -10.19 -13.99
N ILE A 43 12.53 -10.54 -12.95
CA ILE A 43 12.40 -9.69 -11.75
C ILE A 43 13.47 -10.08 -10.74
N THR A 44 14.36 -9.15 -10.43
CA THR A 44 15.22 -9.26 -9.25
C THR A 44 14.46 -8.78 -8.02
N LEU A 45 14.26 -9.68 -7.05
CA LEU A 45 13.65 -9.36 -5.77
C LEU A 45 14.55 -8.43 -4.95
N PRO A 46 13.97 -7.52 -4.14
CA PRO A 46 14.75 -6.69 -3.24
C PRO A 46 15.35 -7.55 -2.12
N SER A 47 16.46 -7.11 -1.53
CA SER A 47 17.21 -7.90 -0.54
C SER A 47 16.44 -8.25 0.73
N TRP A 48 15.33 -7.55 0.99
CA TRP A 48 14.45 -7.79 2.14
C TRP A 48 13.33 -8.81 1.85
N LEU A 49 13.19 -9.28 0.60
CA LEU A 49 12.17 -10.24 0.19
C LEU A 49 12.82 -11.48 -0.42
N SER A 50 12.71 -12.61 0.26
CA SER A 50 13.21 -13.88 -0.26
C SER A 50 12.27 -14.48 -1.33
N GLU A 51 12.80 -15.40 -2.14
CA GLU A 51 11.99 -16.19 -3.08
C GLU A 51 10.93 -17.03 -2.36
N GLU A 52 11.23 -17.55 -1.17
CA GLU A 52 10.27 -18.33 -0.37
C GLU A 52 9.08 -17.47 0.06
N GLU A 53 9.33 -16.28 0.58
CA GLU A 53 8.28 -15.32 0.97
C GLU A 53 7.47 -14.86 -0.24
N ALA A 54 8.11 -14.51 -1.35
CA ALA A 54 7.40 -14.16 -2.57
C ALA A 54 6.50 -15.32 -3.07
N ASN A 55 7.02 -16.55 -3.07
CA ASN A 55 6.28 -17.74 -3.50
C ASN A 55 5.10 -18.09 -2.59
N TYR A 56 5.14 -17.70 -1.31
CA TYR A 56 3.99 -17.81 -0.43
C TYR A 56 2.82 -16.97 -0.95
N TYR A 57 3.04 -15.70 -1.29
CA TYR A 57 2.00 -14.83 -1.87
C TYR A 57 1.49 -15.37 -3.20
N VAL A 58 2.38 -15.85 -4.07
CA VAL A 58 2.02 -16.50 -5.34
C VAL A 58 1.06 -17.67 -5.10
N THR A 59 1.39 -18.56 -4.16
CA THR A 59 0.55 -19.72 -3.84
C THR A 59 -0.82 -19.31 -3.31
N VAL A 60 -0.88 -18.26 -2.48
CA VAL A 60 -2.14 -17.73 -1.96
C VAL A 60 -3.01 -17.20 -3.10
N PHE A 61 -2.48 -16.32 -3.95
CA PHE A 61 -3.24 -15.71 -5.04
C PHE A 61 -3.57 -16.67 -6.17
N GLN A 62 -2.78 -17.73 -6.37
CA GLN A 62 -3.16 -18.84 -7.27
C GLN A 62 -4.43 -19.54 -6.80
N LYS A 63 -4.61 -19.68 -5.48
CA LYS A 63 -5.78 -20.35 -4.90
C LYS A 63 -6.99 -19.42 -4.80
N THR A 64 -6.80 -18.16 -4.41
CA THR A 64 -7.90 -17.24 -4.12
C THR A 64 -8.32 -16.40 -5.33
N GLY A 65 -7.42 -16.21 -6.30
CA GLY A 65 -7.53 -15.17 -7.30
C GLY A 65 -7.49 -13.76 -6.71
N TYR A 66 -7.66 -12.76 -7.58
CA TYR A 66 -7.56 -11.33 -7.22
C TYR A 66 -8.88 -10.63 -6.98
N THR A 67 -10.01 -11.23 -7.39
CA THR A 67 -11.34 -10.60 -7.35
C THR A 67 -11.68 -10.03 -5.97
N GLY A 68 -11.38 -10.79 -4.91
CA GLY A 68 -11.62 -10.35 -3.53
C GLY A 68 -10.85 -9.08 -3.17
N ALA A 69 -9.54 -9.05 -3.45
CA ALA A 69 -8.70 -7.88 -3.19
C ALA A 69 -9.11 -6.68 -4.05
N LEU A 70 -9.41 -6.89 -5.34
CA LEU A 70 -9.82 -5.84 -6.27
C LEU A 70 -11.20 -5.25 -5.95
N ASN A 71 -12.08 -6.02 -5.29
CA ASN A 71 -13.39 -5.54 -4.88
C ASN A 71 -13.32 -4.39 -3.85
N PHE A 72 -12.23 -4.24 -3.09
CA PHE A 72 -12.02 -3.06 -2.24
C PHE A 72 -11.96 -1.78 -3.09
N TYR A 73 -11.17 -1.80 -4.18
CA TYR A 73 -11.04 -0.67 -5.09
C TYR A 73 -12.34 -0.36 -5.83
N ARG A 74 -13.11 -1.40 -6.20
CA ARG A 74 -14.43 -1.24 -6.85
C ARG A 74 -15.46 -0.57 -5.96
N ASN A 75 -15.28 -0.64 -4.64
CA ASN A 75 -16.18 -0.03 -3.67
C ASN A 75 -15.76 1.38 -3.25
N PHE A 76 -14.67 1.96 -3.76
CA PHE A 76 -14.22 3.29 -3.33
C PHE A 76 -15.31 4.36 -3.40
N ASN A 77 -16.03 4.47 -4.53
CA ASN A 77 -17.11 5.45 -4.69
C ASN A 77 -18.27 5.20 -3.73
N ARG A 78 -18.64 3.92 -3.53
CA ARG A 78 -19.72 3.56 -2.62
C ARG A 78 -19.34 3.82 -1.16
N ASN A 79 -18.10 3.53 -0.78
CA ASN A 79 -17.57 3.88 0.54
C ASN A 79 -17.63 5.40 0.77
N TRP A 80 -17.25 6.20 -0.23
CA TRP A 80 -17.36 7.66 -0.15
C TRP A 80 -18.80 8.14 0.07
N GLU A 81 -19.78 7.58 -0.66
CA GLU A 81 -21.20 7.90 -0.47
C GLU A 81 -21.70 7.52 0.94
N LEU A 82 -21.34 6.32 1.40
CA LEU A 82 -21.72 5.81 2.70
C LEU A 82 -21.10 6.60 3.84
N LEU A 83 -19.89 7.15 3.66
CA LEU A 83 -19.18 7.93 4.68
C LEU A 83 -19.69 9.36 4.84
N LYS A 84 -20.71 9.78 4.09
CA LYS A 84 -21.31 11.12 4.18
C LYS A 84 -21.71 11.55 5.61
N PRO A 85 -22.27 10.70 6.49
CA PRO A 85 -22.60 11.09 7.86
C PRO A 85 -21.40 11.52 8.72
N TRP A 86 -20.17 11.17 8.33
CA TRP A 86 -18.95 11.48 9.07
C TRP A 86 -18.20 12.70 8.55
N VAL A 87 -18.71 13.39 7.53
CA VAL A 87 -18.08 14.61 7.00
C VAL A 87 -17.88 15.65 8.11
N GLY A 88 -16.66 16.15 8.25
CA GLY A 88 -16.27 17.12 9.29
C GLY A 88 -15.96 16.51 10.66
N SER A 89 -16.22 15.21 10.86
CA SER A 89 -15.86 14.51 12.10
C SER A 89 -14.35 14.36 12.24
N LYS A 90 -13.86 14.33 13.48
CA LYS A 90 -12.44 14.18 13.82
C LYS A 90 -12.15 12.82 14.42
N ILE A 91 -11.00 12.23 14.08
CA ILE A 91 -10.53 10.99 14.70
C ILE A 91 -9.84 11.36 16.03
N LYS A 92 -10.42 10.90 17.15
CA LYS A 92 -9.94 11.26 18.50
C LYS A 92 -8.96 10.25 19.10
N THR A 93 -8.92 9.04 18.55
CA THR A 93 -8.00 7.99 18.98
C THR A 93 -6.56 8.45 18.77
N PRO A 94 -5.66 8.29 19.76
CA PRO A 94 -4.24 8.51 19.55
C PRO A 94 -3.72 7.73 18.34
N ALA A 95 -2.95 8.37 17.48
CA ALA A 95 -2.48 7.78 16.23
C ALA A 95 -1.01 8.09 15.98
N LYS A 96 -0.31 7.16 15.35
CA LYS A 96 1.04 7.33 14.82
C LYS A 96 1.04 6.93 13.36
N PHE A 97 1.52 7.82 12.50
CA PHE A 97 1.62 7.60 11.07
C PHE A 97 3.08 7.48 10.66
N ILE A 98 3.40 6.42 9.92
CA ILE A 98 4.75 6.06 9.49
C ILE A 98 4.66 5.76 7.99
N VAL A 99 5.56 6.34 7.21
CA VAL A 99 5.56 6.19 5.75
C VAL A 99 7.00 6.16 5.22
N GLY A 100 7.24 5.39 4.16
CA GLY A 100 8.50 5.44 3.43
C GLY A 100 8.61 6.69 2.57
N ASP A 101 9.79 7.29 2.47
CA ASP A 101 9.99 8.48 1.67
C ASP A 101 9.83 8.24 0.16
N LYS A 102 9.99 6.98 -0.30
CA LYS A 102 9.77 6.52 -1.67
C LYS A 102 8.37 5.92 -1.90
N ASP A 103 7.52 5.92 -0.89
CA ASP A 103 6.16 5.40 -1.02
C ASP A 103 5.37 6.16 -2.10
N LEU A 104 4.66 5.41 -2.95
CA LEU A 104 3.89 5.92 -4.07
C LEU A 104 2.69 6.79 -3.64
N VAL A 105 2.01 6.43 -2.55
CA VAL A 105 0.88 7.14 -1.96
C VAL A 105 1.36 8.45 -1.37
N TYR A 106 2.53 8.42 -0.72
CA TYR A 106 3.18 9.63 -0.20
C TYR A 106 3.51 10.66 -1.29
N HIS A 107 3.67 10.22 -2.55
CA HIS A 107 3.90 11.07 -3.71
C HIS A 107 2.65 11.40 -4.52
N MET A 108 1.47 10.94 -4.12
CA MET A 108 0.23 11.36 -4.78
C MET A 108 0.01 12.87 -4.66
N PRO A 109 -0.57 13.52 -5.68
CA PRO A 109 -0.85 14.96 -5.64
C PRO A 109 -1.60 15.36 -4.37
N GLY A 110 -1.06 16.34 -3.65
CA GLY A 110 -1.64 16.87 -2.40
C GLY A 110 -1.34 16.06 -1.13
N MET A 111 -0.79 14.85 -1.21
CA MET A 111 -0.60 14.00 -0.03
C MET A 111 0.41 14.58 0.96
N LYS A 112 1.60 15.00 0.49
CA LYS A 112 2.62 15.61 1.38
C LYS A 112 2.12 16.91 2.02
N ASP A 113 1.38 17.72 1.27
CA ASP A 113 0.78 18.95 1.77
C ASP A 113 -0.23 18.65 2.88
N TYR A 114 -1.16 17.70 2.65
CA TYR A 114 -2.11 17.27 3.67
C TYR A 114 -1.42 16.75 4.94
N ILE A 115 -0.40 15.89 4.79
CA ILE A 115 0.32 15.27 5.91
C ILE A 115 1.08 16.31 6.74
N HIS A 116 1.81 17.22 6.09
CA HIS A 116 2.79 18.09 6.77
C HIS A 116 2.30 19.51 7.04
N ASN A 117 1.32 20.01 6.29
CA ASN A 117 0.85 21.40 6.37
C ASN A 117 -0.46 21.54 7.15
N GLY A 118 -0.68 20.65 8.14
CA GLY A 118 -1.72 20.79 9.15
C GLY A 118 -3.07 20.18 8.81
N GLY A 119 -3.33 19.78 7.56
CA GLY A 119 -4.59 19.11 7.19
C GLY A 119 -4.81 17.81 7.97
N PHE A 120 -3.79 16.96 8.05
CA PHE A 120 -3.87 15.68 8.74
C PHE A 120 -4.01 15.84 10.25
N GLN A 121 -3.23 16.75 10.86
CA GLN A 121 -3.37 17.08 12.28
C GLN A 121 -4.75 17.67 12.60
N ALA A 122 -5.31 18.48 11.69
CA ALA A 122 -6.63 19.05 11.88
C ALA A 122 -7.72 17.97 11.89
N ASP A 123 -7.59 16.90 11.10
CA ASP A 123 -8.54 15.78 11.06
C ASP A 123 -8.30 14.73 12.15
N VAL A 124 -7.06 14.58 12.60
CA VAL A 124 -6.63 13.67 13.67
C VAL A 124 -5.89 14.47 14.75
N PRO A 125 -6.60 15.17 15.66
CA PRO A 125 -5.96 16.06 16.64
C PRO A 125 -4.96 15.37 17.57
N SER A 126 -5.13 14.06 17.79
CA SER A 126 -4.26 13.21 18.61
C SER A 126 -3.15 12.50 17.81
N LEU A 127 -2.89 12.94 16.57
CA LEU A 127 -1.79 12.42 15.75
C LEU A 127 -0.45 12.84 16.37
N GLN A 128 0.42 11.86 16.62
CA GLN A 128 1.81 12.08 16.99
C GLN A 128 2.64 12.51 15.78
N GLN A 129 3.87 12.98 16.02
CA GLN A 129 4.79 13.34 14.94
C GLN A 129 4.86 12.24 13.88
N VAL A 130 4.63 12.65 12.63
CA VAL A 130 4.75 11.78 11.46
C VAL A 130 6.20 11.33 11.31
N VAL A 131 6.39 10.03 11.06
CA VAL A 131 7.69 9.45 10.75
C VAL A 131 7.78 9.23 9.24
N VAL A 132 8.83 9.79 8.62
CA VAL A 132 9.18 9.54 7.22
C VAL A 132 10.49 8.76 7.19
N MET A 133 10.45 7.53 6.68
CA MET A 133 11.60 6.62 6.64
C MET A 133 12.40 6.82 5.36
N GLU A 134 13.65 7.26 5.48
CA GLU A 134 14.51 7.52 4.33
C GLU A 134 14.89 6.23 3.59
N GLY A 135 14.77 6.25 2.27
CA GLY A 135 15.17 5.16 1.40
C GLY A 135 14.14 4.04 1.25
N VAL A 136 13.02 4.08 1.96
CA VAL A 136 12.04 2.98 2.10
C VAL A 136 10.82 3.21 1.22
N ALA A 137 10.32 2.16 0.57
CA ALA A 137 9.17 2.22 -0.32
C ALA A 137 7.85 1.87 0.40
N HIS A 138 6.96 1.12 -0.26
CA HIS A 138 5.59 0.89 0.20
C HIS A 138 5.47 -0.12 1.36
N PHE A 139 6.24 -1.20 1.31
CA PHE A 139 6.16 -2.30 2.27
C PHE A 139 7.07 -2.08 3.49
N ILE A 140 6.91 -0.94 4.18
CA ILE A 140 7.78 -0.49 5.27
C ILE A 140 8.01 -1.56 6.36
N ASN A 141 6.98 -2.35 6.64
CA ASN A 141 6.98 -3.41 7.65
C ASN A 141 7.70 -4.69 7.21
N MET A 142 7.90 -4.89 5.91
CA MET A 142 8.72 -5.98 5.36
C MET A 142 10.15 -5.51 5.10
N GLU A 143 10.32 -4.28 4.61
CA GLU A 143 11.63 -3.71 4.28
C GLU A 143 12.44 -3.35 5.53
N LYS A 144 11.80 -2.80 6.57
CA LYS A 144 12.43 -2.37 7.84
C LYS A 144 11.66 -2.89 9.07
N PRO A 145 11.56 -4.22 9.25
CA PRO A 145 10.73 -4.82 10.28
C PRO A 145 11.15 -4.39 11.70
N ASP A 146 12.45 -4.33 11.98
CA ASP A 146 12.96 -3.95 13.31
C ASP A 146 12.64 -2.51 13.68
N GLU A 147 12.77 -1.57 12.73
CA GLU A 147 12.44 -0.16 12.94
C GLU A 147 10.92 0.01 13.18
N ILE A 148 10.09 -0.68 12.39
CA ILE A 148 8.63 -0.67 12.57
C ILE A 148 8.22 -1.27 13.92
N ASN A 149 8.78 -2.42 14.29
CA ASN A 149 8.53 -3.06 15.59
C ASN A 149 8.89 -2.11 16.74
N LYS A 150 10.00 -1.40 16.63
CA LYS A 150 10.39 -0.37 17.60
C LYS A 150 9.37 0.76 17.65
N TYR A 151 8.95 1.32 16.52
CA TYR A 151 7.97 2.41 16.51
C TYR A 151 6.62 2.01 17.10
N ILE A 152 6.19 0.77 16.88
CA ILE A 152 4.98 0.17 17.45
C ILE A 152 5.13 0.03 18.96
N SER A 153 6.22 -0.58 19.42
CA SER A 153 6.48 -0.76 20.86
C SER A 153 6.54 0.58 21.59
N ASP A 154 7.36 1.52 21.09
CA ASP A 154 7.51 2.86 21.66
C ASP A 154 6.18 3.65 21.70
N PHE A 155 5.25 3.38 20.76
CA PHE A 155 3.93 4.00 20.76
C PHE A 155 3.04 3.41 21.86
N PHE A 156 2.95 2.08 21.95
CA PHE A 156 2.07 1.42 22.90
C PHE A 156 2.53 1.52 24.35
N THR A 157 3.83 1.70 24.62
CA THR A 157 4.35 1.92 25.98
C THR A 157 3.98 3.28 26.59
N GLN A 158 3.30 4.15 25.85
CA GLN A 158 2.85 5.47 26.33
C GLN A 158 1.48 5.40 27.03
N PHE A 159 0.81 4.24 27.01
CA PHE A 159 -0.51 3.98 27.58
C PHE A 159 -0.44 2.85 28.61
#